data_AF-A0A0A0IDR6-F1
#
_entry.id   AF-A0A0A0IDR6-F1
#
_cell.length_a   1.000
_cell.length_b   1.000
_cell.length_c   1.000
_cell.angle_alpha   90.00
_cell.angle_beta   90.00
_cell.angle_gamma   90.00
#
_symmetry.space_group_name_H-M   'P 1'
#
loop_
_entity.id
_entity.type
_entity.pdbx_description
1 polymer ?
#
loop_
_entity_poly.entity_id
_entity_poly.type
_entity_poly.pdbx_seq_one_letter_code
_entity_poly.pdbx_strand_id
1 'polypeptide(L)'
;MFLGIMFITLGASNNVFASTYKDMGQKSNVVLDKYWVIKFNKDVNNNTINNSSIVLQDEKGNDISIDVFYNNSRQVTVFPKNKYKPNTNYTLFIKDSVKSTDGKRIKTPVKLQFSTEVAGTVGIKTVSDITEVIGQGANYNLPKTVEAVMSDGSTKNVPVNWNKTSIDTSKSGTFSIEGKVEGYQRIIVLKLVINPRDVTVPKKDFKVVIDPACGGKLSASVGPTGVNEKDVNLAIALKLGNMLRNKGIDVIYTRSNDSVSWGDKEDDSRRIKIANDSNANLFVGVNSNSYNASVNGAETYYCEGNAMGLKLANSVQGTLIQVTGAKDRGVKERNFGILRGIKMPGIIVYPGFITNAQEEKLLKDDSYQNKIAKSIADNVLDNMSGTSSKPSTDKPVVTPKPVEKPKPSVPSKGIKIAIDPGHGGYDSGAPGHKGVLEKNVALAVSLKLGKILENSGMDVVYTRTSDKCPWPSNKNAELQMRCDIANNAKADYFVSIHCNSADTPSASGIETYYDRDSGRGYTLAKNIQNELISEFGYKNRGIKPCGFYVVRHTKMQAVLVELEFISNYSREQILNNPKYQQRYAEAIAKGIKDTIGK
;
A
#
# COMPACT_ATOMS: atom_id res chain seq x y z
N MET A 1 -44.61 -15.65 -51.83
CA MET A 1 -43.38 -16.46 -51.76
C MET A 1 -42.55 -15.92 -50.61
N PHE A 2 -42.66 -16.54 -49.43
CA PHE A 2 -41.99 -16.06 -48.20
C PHE A 2 -40.48 -16.34 -48.30
N LEU A 3 -39.65 -15.30 -48.27
CA LEU A 3 -38.19 -15.42 -48.14
C LEU A 3 -37.86 -15.69 -46.67
N GLY A 4 -37.49 -16.94 -46.36
CA GLY A 4 -36.97 -17.32 -45.05
C GLY A 4 -35.55 -16.79 -44.85
N ILE A 5 -35.37 -15.90 -43.87
CA ILE A 5 -34.06 -15.46 -43.39
C ILE A 5 -33.45 -16.61 -42.58
N MET A 6 -32.43 -17.25 -43.14
CA MET A 6 -31.64 -18.28 -42.47
C MET A 6 -30.72 -17.60 -41.44
N PHE A 7 -31.15 -17.57 -40.18
CA PHE A 7 -30.28 -17.21 -39.06
C PHE A 7 -29.24 -18.32 -38.86
N ILE A 8 -28.01 -18.09 -39.31
CA ILE A 8 -26.86 -18.86 -38.84
C ILE A 8 -26.60 -18.40 -37.39
N THR A 9 -27.15 -19.16 -36.44
CA THR A 9 -26.78 -19.04 -35.03
C THR A 9 -25.35 -19.59 -34.89
N LEU A 10 -24.37 -18.68 -34.89
CA LEU A 10 -23.03 -18.98 -34.36
C LEU A 10 -23.18 -19.22 -32.86
N GLY A 11 -23.46 -20.47 -32.48
CA GLY A 11 -23.46 -20.90 -31.09
C GLY A 11 -22.08 -20.68 -30.49
N ALA A 12 -21.94 -19.67 -29.63
CA ALA A 12 -20.73 -19.46 -28.86
C ALA A 12 -20.41 -20.77 -28.10
N SER A 13 -19.26 -21.38 -28.39
CA SER A 13 -18.91 -22.68 -27.84
C SER A 13 -18.93 -22.63 -26.31
N ASN A 14 -19.80 -23.42 -25.69
CA ASN A 14 -20.11 -23.33 -24.26
C ASN A 14 -19.09 -24.11 -23.38
N ASN A 15 -17.82 -24.17 -23.79
CA ASN A 15 -16.76 -25.00 -23.20
C ASN A 15 -15.90 -24.20 -22.20
N VAL A 16 -15.28 -24.90 -21.22
CA VAL A 16 -14.24 -24.34 -20.36
C VAL A 16 -12.88 -24.40 -21.08
N PHE A 17 -12.09 -23.34 -21.02
CA PHE A 17 -10.72 -23.27 -21.52
C PHE A 17 -9.90 -22.27 -20.70
N ALA A 18 -8.58 -22.45 -20.69
CA ALA A 18 -7.67 -21.49 -20.05
C ALA A 18 -7.52 -20.25 -20.95
N SER A 19 -8.31 -19.21 -20.67
CA SER A 19 -8.38 -17.97 -21.43
C SER A 19 -7.06 -17.21 -21.47
N THR A 20 -6.21 -17.33 -20.44
CA THR A 20 -4.87 -16.72 -20.48
C THR A 20 -4.02 -17.22 -21.65
N TYR A 21 -4.23 -18.46 -22.09
CA TYR A 21 -3.30 -19.16 -22.99
C TYR A 21 -3.89 -19.53 -24.36
N LYS A 22 -5.10 -19.06 -24.64
CA LYS A 22 -5.67 -19.20 -25.98
C LYS A 22 -4.74 -18.46 -26.95
N ASP A 23 -4.20 -19.18 -27.93
CA ASP A 23 -3.39 -18.63 -29.03
C ASP A 23 -1.98 -18.11 -28.65
N MET A 24 -1.38 -18.56 -27.54
CA MET A 24 -0.14 -17.94 -27.01
C MET A 24 1.21 -18.37 -27.60
N GLY A 25 1.28 -19.34 -28.51
CA GLY A 25 2.55 -19.78 -29.11
C GLY A 25 3.65 -20.12 -28.09
N GLN A 26 4.91 -20.03 -28.51
CA GLN A 26 6.09 -20.24 -27.65
C GLN A 26 6.54 -18.92 -27.01
N LYS A 27 6.90 -18.95 -25.72
CA LYS A 27 7.51 -17.82 -25.00
C LYS A 27 9.02 -17.98 -24.90
N SER A 28 9.75 -16.89 -24.85
CA SER A 28 11.21 -16.89 -24.66
C SER A 28 11.64 -15.95 -23.55
N ASN A 29 12.84 -16.18 -23.02
CA ASN A 29 13.50 -15.37 -21.99
C ASN A 29 12.67 -15.22 -20.70
N VAL A 30 12.07 -16.32 -20.25
CA VAL A 30 11.31 -16.36 -18.99
C VAL A 30 12.25 -16.35 -17.79
N VAL A 31 12.03 -15.41 -16.87
CA VAL A 31 12.82 -15.28 -15.64
C VAL A 31 12.75 -16.54 -14.76
N LEU A 32 13.84 -16.87 -14.07
CA LEU A 32 14.00 -18.18 -13.40
C LEU A 32 13.05 -18.42 -12.21
N ASP A 33 12.38 -17.39 -11.69
CA ASP A 33 11.39 -17.48 -10.61
C ASP A 33 9.95 -17.22 -11.08
N LYS A 34 9.71 -17.27 -12.41
CA LYS A 34 8.39 -17.02 -12.98
C LYS A 34 7.33 -18.00 -12.46
N TYR A 35 6.27 -17.47 -11.89
CA TYR A 35 5.02 -18.21 -11.68
C TYR A 35 4.01 -17.91 -12.79
N TRP A 36 3.07 -18.84 -13.00
CA TRP A 36 2.06 -18.75 -14.05
C TRP A 36 0.68 -18.53 -13.45
N VAL A 37 -0.06 -17.57 -14.01
CA VAL A 37 -1.45 -17.30 -13.62
C VAL A 37 -2.38 -17.74 -14.73
N ILE A 38 -3.05 -18.86 -14.50
CA ILE A 38 -4.01 -19.48 -15.40
C ILE A 38 -5.38 -18.88 -15.11
N LYS A 39 -5.94 -18.18 -16.09
CA LYS A 39 -7.34 -17.73 -16.06
C LYS A 39 -8.17 -18.66 -16.92
N PHE A 40 -9.36 -18.98 -16.46
CA PHE A 40 -10.35 -19.76 -17.17
C PHE A 40 -11.49 -18.85 -17.64
N ASN A 41 -12.09 -19.15 -18.78
CA ASN A 41 -13.26 -18.42 -19.28
C ASN A 41 -14.55 -18.72 -18.47
N LYS A 42 -14.53 -19.74 -17.62
CA LYS A 42 -15.65 -20.21 -16.79
C LYS A 42 -15.16 -20.67 -15.43
N ASP A 43 -16.09 -20.77 -14.50
CA ASP A 43 -15.87 -21.28 -13.15
C ASP A 43 -15.39 -22.75 -13.21
N VAL A 44 -14.25 -23.04 -12.57
CA VAL A 44 -13.61 -24.36 -12.51
C VAL A 44 -13.82 -25.02 -11.15
N ASN A 45 -14.02 -26.34 -11.17
CA ASN A 45 -14.18 -27.14 -9.97
C ASN A 45 -12.81 -27.31 -9.29
N ASN A 46 -12.66 -26.74 -8.09
CA ASN A 46 -11.44 -26.79 -7.29
C ASN A 46 -10.92 -28.22 -7.09
N ASN A 47 -11.79 -29.23 -6.92
CA ASN A 47 -11.37 -30.62 -6.71
C ASN A 47 -10.65 -31.23 -7.92
N THR A 48 -10.76 -30.59 -9.09
CA THR A 48 -10.07 -31.00 -10.32
C THR A 48 -8.77 -30.25 -10.56
N ILE A 49 -8.38 -29.33 -9.69
CA ILE A 49 -7.16 -28.52 -9.77
C ILE A 49 -6.12 -29.11 -8.83
N ASN A 50 -5.09 -29.76 -9.39
CA ASN A 50 -4.01 -30.39 -8.63
C ASN A 50 -2.78 -30.62 -9.52
N ASN A 51 -1.72 -31.18 -8.93
CA ASN A 51 -0.46 -31.46 -9.61
C ASN A 51 -0.55 -32.59 -10.66
N SER A 52 -1.69 -33.25 -10.81
CA SER A 52 -1.93 -34.24 -11.87
C SER A 52 -2.66 -33.62 -13.06
N SER A 53 -3.52 -32.61 -12.82
CA SER A 53 -4.32 -31.92 -13.85
C SER A 53 -3.60 -30.72 -14.46
N ILE A 54 -2.68 -30.10 -13.72
CA ILE A 54 -1.74 -29.10 -14.23
C ILE A 54 -0.34 -29.65 -13.98
N VAL A 55 0.47 -29.74 -15.03
CA VAL A 55 1.79 -30.37 -14.98
C VAL A 55 2.80 -29.48 -15.68
N LEU A 56 3.97 -29.30 -15.09
CA LEU A 56 5.10 -28.62 -15.71
C LEU A 56 6.16 -29.66 -16.03
N GLN A 57 6.64 -29.70 -17.28
CA GLN A 57 7.71 -30.61 -17.69
C GLN A 57 8.89 -29.85 -18.27
N ASP A 58 10.10 -30.39 -18.09
CA ASP A 58 11.28 -29.94 -18.82
C ASP A 58 11.31 -30.48 -20.26
N GLU A 59 12.32 -30.08 -21.02
CA GLU A 59 12.54 -30.51 -22.41
C GLU A 59 12.79 -32.01 -22.59
N LYS A 60 13.14 -32.73 -21.52
CA LYS A 60 13.28 -34.19 -21.51
C LYS A 60 11.98 -34.90 -21.13
N GLY A 61 10.92 -34.15 -20.83
CA GLY A 61 9.63 -34.67 -20.40
C GLY A 61 9.57 -35.03 -18.92
N ASN A 62 10.56 -34.63 -18.10
CA ASN A 62 10.53 -34.90 -16.67
C ASN A 62 9.57 -33.92 -15.98
N ASP A 63 8.73 -34.44 -15.07
CA ASP A 63 7.85 -33.61 -14.27
C ASP A 63 8.66 -32.74 -13.29
N ILE A 64 8.43 -31.43 -13.38
CA ILE A 64 8.96 -30.44 -12.46
C ILE A 64 7.97 -30.27 -11.32
N SER A 65 8.48 -30.38 -10.09
CA SER A 65 7.68 -30.16 -8.90
C SER A 65 7.11 -28.74 -8.88
N ILE A 66 5.79 -28.66 -8.84
CA ILE A 66 5.03 -27.42 -8.76
C ILE A 66 4.08 -27.43 -7.57
N ASP A 67 3.71 -26.25 -7.12
CA ASP A 67 2.54 -26.02 -6.30
C ASP A 67 1.46 -25.35 -7.16
N VAL A 68 0.28 -25.94 -7.15
CA VAL A 68 -0.90 -25.43 -7.85
C VAL A 68 -1.86 -24.87 -6.82
N PHE A 69 -2.07 -23.56 -6.86
CA PHE A 69 -2.96 -22.84 -5.96
C PHE A 69 -4.21 -22.40 -6.69
N TYR A 70 -5.36 -22.92 -6.28
CA TYR A 70 -6.65 -22.40 -6.70
C TYR A 70 -6.88 -21.04 -6.01
N ASN A 71 -6.79 -19.94 -6.77
CA ASN A 71 -6.96 -18.59 -6.22
C ASN A 71 -8.44 -18.24 -6.04
N ASN A 72 -9.25 -18.53 -7.06
CA ASN A 72 -10.70 -18.33 -7.08
C ASN A 72 -11.33 -19.18 -8.20
N SER A 73 -12.65 -19.08 -8.40
CA SER A 73 -13.38 -19.92 -9.36
C SER A 73 -12.91 -19.83 -10.79
N ARG A 74 -12.16 -18.80 -11.21
CA ARG A 74 -11.65 -18.68 -12.58
C ARG A 74 -10.15 -18.54 -12.68
N GLN A 75 -9.42 -18.72 -11.57
CA GLN A 75 -8.00 -18.42 -11.55
C GLN A 75 -7.22 -19.42 -10.70
N VAL A 76 -6.13 -19.92 -11.28
CA VAL A 76 -5.18 -20.82 -10.64
C VAL A 76 -3.77 -20.29 -10.85
N THR A 77 -2.94 -20.36 -9.83
CA THR A 77 -1.53 -19.97 -9.89
C THR A 77 -0.66 -21.21 -9.77
N VAL A 78 0.34 -21.32 -10.65
CA VAL A 78 1.31 -22.42 -10.66
C VAL A 78 2.67 -21.85 -10.29
N PHE A 79 3.25 -22.35 -9.20
CA PHE A 79 4.59 -22.00 -8.76
C PHE A 79 5.51 -23.20 -8.97
N PRO A 80 6.70 -23.03 -9.56
CA PRO A 80 7.72 -24.05 -9.48
C PRO A 80 8.27 -24.09 -8.04
N LYS A 81 8.38 -25.28 -7.44
CA LYS A 81 8.91 -25.43 -6.07
C LYS A 81 10.37 -24.97 -5.95
N ASN A 82 11.10 -25.09 -7.05
CA ASN A 82 12.47 -24.62 -7.21
C ASN A 82 12.52 -23.64 -8.38
N LYS A 83 13.51 -22.75 -8.43
CA LYS A 83 13.75 -21.92 -9.62
C LYS A 83 13.93 -22.79 -10.86
N TYR A 84 13.47 -22.31 -12.00
CA TYR A 84 13.76 -22.99 -13.26
C TYR A 84 15.26 -23.02 -13.52
N LYS A 85 15.72 -24.07 -14.19
CA LYS A 85 17.07 -24.10 -14.77
C LYS A 85 17.18 -23.05 -15.88
N PRO A 86 18.29 -22.31 -15.95
CA PRO A 86 18.54 -21.37 -17.03
C PRO A 86 18.68 -22.05 -18.39
N ASN A 87 18.43 -21.31 -19.48
CA ASN A 87 18.55 -21.78 -20.87
C ASN A 87 17.90 -23.15 -21.12
N THR A 88 16.72 -23.38 -20.53
CA THR A 88 16.02 -24.67 -20.60
C THR A 88 14.62 -24.45 -21.14
N ASN A 89 14.15 -25.34 -21.99
CA ASN A 89 12.77 -25.33 -22.45
C ASN A 89 11.87 -26.06 -21.46
N TYR A 90 10.69 -25.50 -21.20
CA TYR A 90 9.66 -26.09 -20.38
C TYR A 90 8.32 -26.09 -21.12
N THR A 91 7.48 -27.05 -20.77
CA THR A 91 6.09 -27.08 -21.21
C THR A 91 5.16 -27.14 -20.00
N LEU A 92 4.27 -26.15 -19.87
CA LEU A 92 3.17 -26.18 -18.91
C LEU A 92 1.93 -26.77 -19.58
N PHE A 93 1.43 -27.87 -19.02
CA PHE A 93 0.26 -28.59 -19.47
C PHE A 93 -0.94 -28.30 -18.56
N ILE A 94 -2.08 -28.02 -19.18
CA ILE A 94 -3.39 -28.04 -18.53
C ILE A 94 -4.16 -29.19 -19.17
N LYS A 95 -4.31 -30.28 -18.43
CA LYS A 95 -4.90 -31.53 -18.94
C LYS A 95 -6.43 -31.46 -18.97
N ASP A 96 -7.04 -32.33 -19.77
CA ASP A 96 -8.49 -32.49 -19.92
C ASP A 96 -9.23 -32.88 -18.63
N SER A 97 -8.51 -33.36 -17.62
CA SER A 97 -9.02 -33.66 -16.28
C SER A 97 -9.53 -32.42 -15.52
N VAL A 98 -9.14 -31.20 -15.90
CA VAL A 98 -9.72 -29.96 -15.35
C VAL A 98 -11.17 -29.82 -15.83
N LYS A 99 -12.09 -29.59 -14.88
CA LYS A 99 -13.52 -29.45 -15.17
C LYS A 99 -14.06 -28.09 -14.72
N SER A 100 -15.05 -27.57 -15.44
CA SER A 100 -15.91 -26.51 -14.94
C SER A 100 -16.83 -26.98 -13.81
N THR A 101 -17.40 -26.04 -13.07
CA THR A 101 -18.38 -26.33 -12.00
C THR A 101 -19.66 -27.01 -12.53
N ASP A 102 -20.02 -26.82 -13.80
CA ASP A 102 -21.08 -27.56 -14.50
C ASP A 102 -20.63 -28.94 -15.04
N GLY A 103 -19.43 -29.40 -14.65
CA GLY A 103 -18.92 -30.75 -14.92
C GLY A 103 -18.24 -30.95 -16.28
N LYS A 104 -18.19 -29.92 -17.14
CA LYS A 104 -17.59 -30.04 -18.49
C LYS A 104 -16.06 -30.02 -18.42
N ARG A 105 -15.42 -30.91 -19.18
CA ARG A 105 -13.95 -30.99 -19.30
C ARG A 105 -13.39 -29.91 -20.22
N ILE A 106 -12.14 -29.52 -20.01
CA ILE A 106 -11.39 -28.71 -20.99
C ILE A 106 -11.13 -29.55 -22.26
N LYS A 107 -11.73 -29.16 -23.39
CA LYS A 107 -11.69 -29.95 -24.65
C LYS A 107 -10.35 -29.90 -25.35
N THR A 108 -9.62 -28.78 -25.21
CA THR A 108 -8.31 -28.58 -25.81
C THR A 108 -7.31 -28.44 -24.68
N PRO A 109 -6.57 -29.53 -24.33
CA PRO A 109 -5.48 -29.43 -23.40
C PRO A 109 -4.53 -28.31 -23.82
N VAL A 110 -4.20 -27.42 -22.89
CA VAL A 110 -3.32 -26.29 -23.19
C VAL A 110 -1.89 -26.76 -23.02
N LYS A 111 -1.05 -26.48 -24.02
CA LYS A 111 0.40 -26.64 -23.96
C LYS A 111 1.01 -25.26 -24.12
N LEU A 112 1.60 -24.74 -23.05
CA LEU A 112 2.38 -23.50 -23.11
C LEU A 112 3.86 -23.86 -23.09
N GLN A 113 4.54 -23.65 -24.21
CA GLN A 113 5.98 -23.84 -24.31
C GLN A 113 6.70 -22.53 -23.98
N PHE A 114 7.77 -22.61 -23.20
CA PHE A 114 8.61 -21.47 -22.91
C PHE A 114 10.08 -21.83 -22.72
N SER A 115 10.99 -20.94 -23.12
CA SER A 115 12.41 -21.01 -22.77
C SER A 115 12.75 -20.02 -21.66
N THR A 116 13.59 -20.44 -20.73
CA THR A 116 14.07 -19.60 -19.64
C THR A 116 15.26 -18.73 -20.05
N GLU A 117 15.47 -17.64 -19.32
CA GLU A 117 16.63 -16.78 -19.51
C GLU A 117 17.94 -17.56 -19.38
N VAL A 118 18.98 -17.12 -20.10
CA VAL A 118 20.31 -17.72 -20.03
C VAL A 118 20.92 -17.37 -18.67
N ALA A 119 21.66 -18.31 -18.07
CA ALA A 119 22.33 -18.07 -16.79
C ALA A 119 23.25 -16.85 -16.92
N GLY A 120 23.03 -15.82 -16.11
CA GLY A 120 23.86 -14.60 -16.10
C GLY A 120 23.42 -13.50 -17.07
N THR A 121 22.32 -13.65 -17.83
CA THR A 121 21.76 -12.54 -18.62
C THR A 121 20.72 -11.77 -17.81
N VAL A 122 20.96 -10.48 -17.63
CA VAL A 122 20.08 -9.54 -16.91
C VAL A 122 18.98 -9.03 -17.86
N GLY A 123 17.76 -9.56 -17.75
CA GLY A 123 16.58 -9.15 -18.51
C GLY A 123 15.78 -7.99 -17.88
N ILE A 124 14.86 -7.39 -18.64
CA ILE A 124 13.98 -6.31 -18.15
C ILE A 124 12.90 -6.91 -17.23
N LYS A 125 12.82 -6.43 -15.98
CA LYS A 125 11.81 -6.83 -15.00
C LYS A 125 10.56 -5.96 -15.09
N THR A 126 10.72 -4.63 -15.05
CA THR A 126 9.61 -3.67 -15.15
C THR A 126 10.05 -2.39 -15.85
N VAL A 127 9.12 -1.78 -16.59
CA VAL A 127 9.23 -0.40 -17.10
C VAL A 127 7.97 0.34 -16.67
N SER A 128 8.16 1.53 -16.08
CA SER A 128 7.07 2.38 -15.60
C SER A 128 6.46 3.21 -16.73
N ASP A 129 5.22 3.66 -16.55
CA ASP A 129 4.64 4.70 -17.40
C ASP A 129 5.28 6.05 -17.07
N ILE A 130 5.19 7.01 -17.98
CA ILE A 130 5.82 8.33 -17.86
C ILE A 130 4.72 9.38 -17.78
N THR A 131 4.90 10.38 -16.91
CA THR A 131 4.06 11.59 -16.93
C THR A 131 4.96 12.80 -17.04
N GLU A 132 4.75 13.61 -18.08
CA GLU A 132 5.49 14.84 -18.34
C GLU A 132 4.54 16.01 -18.52
N VAL A 133 4.99 17.20 -18.12
CA VAL A 133 4.15 18.40 -18.16
C VAL A 133 4.90 19.58 -18.73
N ILE A 134 4.29 20.23 -19.72
CA ILE A 134 4.84 21.37 -20.43
C ILE A 134 3.81 22.50 -20.51
N GLY A 135 4.27 23.72 -20.76
CA GLY A 135 3.37 24.82 -21.13
C GLY A 135 2.92 24.72 -22.58
N GLN A 136 1.74 25.21 -22.90
CA GLN A 136 1.24 25.33 -24.27
C GLN A 136 2.23 26.12 -25.13
N GLY A 137 2.54 25.57 -26.29
CA GLY A 137 3.54 26.07 -27.24
C GLY A 137 4.99 25.77 -26.85
N ALA A 138 5.26 25.00 -25.80
CA ALA A 138 6.63 24.59 -25.49
C ALA A 138 7.12 23.52 -26.48
N ASN A 139 8.40 23.57 -26.82
CA ASN A 139 9.04 22.51 -27.59
C ASN A 139 9.17 21.25 -26.73
N TYR A 140 8.71 20.12 -27.26
CA TYR A 140 8.78 18.84 -26.58
C TYR A 140 9.17 17.72 -27.55
N ASN A 141 10.18 16.94 -27.16
CA ASN A 141 10.64 15.78 -27.91
C ASN A 141 10.36 14.52 -27.09
N LEU A 142 9.76 13.51 -27.72
CA LEU A 142 9.56 12.22 -27.10
C LEU A 142 10.91 11.57 -26.70
N PRO A 143 11.01 10.97 -25.51
CA PRO A 143 12.27 10.39 -25.04
C PRO A 143 12.65 9.18 -25.90
N LYS A 144 13.91 9.08 -26.32
CA LYS A 144 14.39 7.94 -27.12
C LYS A 144 14.61 6.66 -26.30
N THR A 145 14.75 6.82 -24.98
CA THR A 145 14.98 5.74 -24.02
C THR A 145 14.17 5.95 -22.75
N VAL A 146 13.91 4.87 -22.02
CA VAL A 146 13.19 4.87 -20.73
C VAL A 146 13.96 4.05 -19.71
N GLU A 147 13.87 4.42 -18.43
CA GLU A 147 14.50 3.63 -17.36
C GLU A 147 13.71 2.33 -17.14
N ALA A 148 14.41 1.20 -17.28
CA ALA A 148 13.92 -0.13 -16.94
C ALA A 148 14.56 -0.60 -15.64
N VAL A 149 13.78 -1.26 -14.78
CA VAL A 149 14.32 -2.07 -13.68
C VAL A 149 14.62 -3.44 -14.24
N MET A 150 15.82 -3.94 -13.98
CA MET A 150 16.31 -5.21 -14.48
C MET A 150 16.07 -6.36 -13.50
N SER A 151 16.24 -7.61 -13.94
CA SER A 151 15.98 -8.80 -13.12
C SER A 151 16.93 -8.92 -11.91
N ASP A 152 18.15 -8.38 -12.01
CA ASP A 152 19.12 -8.28 -10.92
C ASP A 152 18.87 -7.10 -9.96
N GLY A 153 17.83 -6.29 -10.22
CA GLY A 153 17.47 -5.11 -9.42
C GLY A 153 18.22 -3.83 -9.82
N SER A 154 19.15 -3.89 -10.76
CA SER A 154 19.77 -2.69 -11.35
C SER A 154 18.76 -1.89 -12.19
N THR A 155 19.08 -0.63 -12.52
CA THR A 155 18.31 0.15 -13.50
C THR A 155 19.15 0.40 -14.75
N LYS A 156 18.49 0.38 -15.93
CA LYS A 156 19.13 0.60 -17.22
C LYS A 156 18.20 1.38 -18.15
N ASN A 157 18.74 2.37 -18.86
CA ASN A 157 18.01 3.04 -19.94
C ASN A 157 17.91 2.10 -21.15
N VAL A 158 16.70 1.81 -21.58
CA VAL A 158 16.40 0.94 -22.72
C VAL A 158 15.67 1.72 -23.81
N PRO A 159 15.89 1.42 -25.10
CA PRO A 159 15.18 2.07 -26.20
C PRO A 159 13.67 1.90 -26.11
N VAL A 160 12.93 2.93 -26.51
CA VAL A 160 11.47 2.90 -26.64
C VAL A 160 11.05 3.37 -28.03
N ASN A 161 10.09 2.67 -28.61
CA ASN A 161 9.45 3.05 -29.86
C ASN A 161 8.04 3.57 -29.57
N TRP A 162 7.82 4.88 -29.74
CA TRP A 162 6.53 5.50 -29.53
C TRP A 162 5.62 5.37 -30.75
N ASN A 163 4.31 5.27 -30.54
CA ASN A 163 3.31 5.23 -31.60
C ASN A 163 3.05 6.60 -32.25
N LYS A 164 3.73 7.66 -31.80
CA LYS A 164 3.73 9.01 -32.37
C LYS A 164 5.15 9.52 -32.51
N THR A 165 5.39 10.40 -33.49
CA THR A 165 6.69 11.04 -33.74
C THR A 165 6.77 12.46 -33.20
N SER A 166 5.62 13.14 -33.04
CA SER A 166 5.52 14.49 -32.48
C SER A 166 4.17 14.70 -31.79
N ILE A 167 4.07 15.75 -30.98
CA ILE A 167 2.85 16.15 -30.28
C ILE A 167 2.60 17.63 -30.57
N ASP A 168 1.38 17.98 -30.95
CA ASP A 168 0.95 19.37 -31.12
C ASP A 168 0.82 20.04 -29.74
N THR A 169 1.84 20.80 -29.36
CA THR A 169 1.85 21.49 -28.06
C THR A 169 1.13 22.82 -28.09
N SER A 170 0.63 23.27 -29.25
CA SER A 170 -0.17 24.49 -29.36
C SER A 170 -1.55 24.34 -28.72
N LYS A 171 -2.00 23.12 -28.45
CA LYS A 171 -3.26 22.82 -27.78
C LYS A 171 -3.00 22.34 -26.37
N SER A 172 -3.61 23.02 -25.41
CA SER A 172 -3.63 22.52 -24.04
C SER A 172 -4.51 21.28 -23.93
N GLY A 173 -4.21 20.44 -22.94
CA GLY A 173 -4.89 19.15 -22.76
C GLY A 173 -3.94 18.09 -22.23
N THR A 174 -4.47 16.89 -22.02
CA THR A 174 -3.65 15.72 -21.64
C THR A 174 -3.63 14.73 -22.79
N PHE A 175 -2.43 14.33 -23.21
CA PHE A 175 -2.19 13.46 -24.35
C PHE A 175 -1.52 12.17 -23.86
N SER A 176 -2.09 11.03 -24.22
CA SER A 176 -1.49 9.72 -23.96
C SER A 176 -0.84 9.18 -25.22
N ILE A 177 0.41 8.74 -25.12
CA ILE A 177 1.23 8.20 -26.20
C ILE A 177 1.72 6.82 -25.77
N GLU A 178 1.55 5.82 -26.62
CA GLU A 178 1.93 4.44 -26.29
C GLU A 178 3.35 4.14 -26.78
N GLY A 179 4.13 3.43 -25.96
CA GLY A 179 5.52 3.07 -26.23
C GLY A 179 5.76 1.58 -26.12
N LYS A 180 6.48 1.00 -27.08
CA LYS A 180 6.93 -0.39 -27.07
C LYS A 180 8.42 -0.45 -26.75
N VAL A 181 8.77 -1.27 -25.76
CA VAL A 181 10.16 -1.52 -25.34
C VAL A 181 10.54 -2.95 -25.76
N GLU A 182 11.66 -3.09 -26.46
CA GLU A 182 12.15 -4.40 -26.89
C GLU A 182 12.49 -5.29 -25.68
N GLY A 183 12.09 -6.56 -25.72
CA GLY A 183 12.27 -7.48 -24.59
C GLY A 183 11.30 -7.26 -23.40
N TYR A 184 10.36 -6.31 -23.48
CA TYR A 184 9.34 -6.08 -22.47
C TYR A 184 7.93 -6.22 -23.06
N GLN A 185 7.10 -7.05 -22.42
CA GLN A 185 5.82 -7.50 -22.99
C GLN A 185 4.68 -6.46 -22.87
N ARG A 186 4.80 -5.50 -21.94
CA ARG A 186 3.78 -4.48 -21.69
C ARG A 186 4.05 -3.23 -22.55
N ILE A 187 3.00 -2.68 -23.14
CA ILE A 187 3.00 -1.32 -23.71
C ILE A 187 3.03 -0.32 -22.55
N ILE A 188 3.99 0.60 -22.58
CA ILE A 188 4.05 1.71 -21.61
C ILE A 188 3.33 2.94 -22.17
N VAL A 189 2.87 3.82 -21.29
CA VAL A 189 2.18 5.06 -21.67
C VAL A 189 2.98 6.28 -21.21
N LEU A 190 3.18 7.24 -22.10
CA LEU A 190 3.59 8.60 -21.78
C LEU A 190 2.36 9.50 -21.74
N LYS A 191 2.05 10.06 -20.57
CA LYS A 191 1.00 11.05 -20.35
C LYS A 191 1.63 12.44 -20.39
N LEU A 192 1.51 13.15 -21.51
CA LEU A 192 1.95 14.54 -21.65
C LEU A 192 0.80 15.48 -21.29
N VAL A 193 0.93 16.25 -20.20
CA VAL A 193 -0.03 17.31 -19.86
C VAL A 193 0.49 18.63 -20.41
N ILE A 194 -0.24 19.22 -21.33
CA ILE A 194 0.04 20.51 -21.94
C ILE A 194 -0.86 21.53 -21.28
N ASN A 195 -0.29 22.36 -20.44
CA ASN A 195 -1.04 23.34 -19.68
C ASN A 195 -1.33 24.57 -20.53
N PRO A 196 -2.57 25.12 -20.57
CA PRO A 196 -2.86 26.35 -21.28
C PRO A 196 -1.91 27.45 -20.80
N ARG A 197 -1.30 28.17 -21.75
CA ARG A 197 -0.49 29.33 -21.44
C ARG A 197 -1.41 30.53 -21.54
N ASP A 198 -2.00 30.96 -20.44
CA ASP A 198 -2.78 32.20 -20.47
C ASP A 198 -1.88 33.42 -20.51
N VAL A 199 -2.25 34.28 -21.45
CA VAL A 199 -1.83 35.68 -21.65
C VAL A 199 -1.81 36.39 -20.30
N THR A 200 -0.63 36.86 -19.88
CA THR A 200 -0.37 37.79 -18.75
C THR A 200 -1.50 37.90 -17.71
N VAL A 201 -1.73 36.85 -16.93
CA VAL A 201 -2.59 36.94 -15.73
C VAL A 201 -1.82 37.73 -14.66
N PRO A 202 -2.36 38.83 -14.11
CA PRO A 202 -1.71 39.56 -13.03
C PRO A 202 -1.40 38.62 -11.86
N LYS A 203 -0.14 38.59 -11.44
CA LYS A 203 0.27 37.77 -10.28
C LYS A 203 -0.37 38.32 -9.01
N LYS A 204 -0.95 37.43 -8.21
CA LYS A 204 -1.39 37.70 -6.84
C LYS A 204 -0.20 37.47 -5.89
N ASP A 205 -0.14 38.22 -4.80
CA ASP A 205 0.79 37.96 -3.70
C ASP A 205 0.29 36.80 -2.83
N PHE A 206 0.13 35.64 -3.44
CA PHE A 206 -0.27 34.40 -2.78
C PHE A 206 0.42 33.21 -3.42
N LYS A 207 1.08 32.41 -2.59
CA LYS A 207 1.92 31.30 -2.99
C LYS A 207 1.43 30.01 -2.34
N VAL A 208 1.31 28.96 -3.14
CA VAL A 208 0.86 27.63 -2.71
C VAL A 208 1.94 26.60 -3.00
N VAL A 209 2.26 25.79 -2.00
CA VAL A 209 3.02 24.55 -2.20
C VAL A 209 2.03 23.43 -2.48
N ILE A 210 2.23 22.72 -3.58
CA ILE A 210 1.49 21.50 -3.91
C ILE A 210 2.42 20.31 -3.73
N ASP A 211 1.95 19.33 -2.96
CA ASP A 211 2.67 18.09 -2.69
C ASP A 211 1.97 16.88 -3.29
N PRO A 212 2.38 16.42 -4.48
CA PRO A 212 2.03 15.08 -4.93
C PRO A 212 2.87 14.07 -4.15
N ALA A 213 2.29 13.33 -3.20
CA ALA A 213 3.09 12.42 -2.37
C ALA A 213 3.73 11.28 -3.16
N CYS A 214 4.74 10.68 -2.54
CA CYS A 214 5.65 9.68 -3.11
C CYS A 214 6.40 10.24 -4.33
N GLY A 215 7.14 9.42 -5.08
CA GLY A 215 7.88 9.84 -6.29
C GLY A 215 9.17 9.05 -6.47
N GLY A 216 9.62 8.86 -7.70
CA GLY A 216 10.87 8.13 -7.98
C GLY A 216 10.84 6.71 -7.42
N LYS A 217 11.87 6.36 -6.64
CA LYS A 217 12.01 5.03 -6.00
C LYS A 217 11.29 4.91 -4.66
N LEU A 218 10.57 5.95 -4.22
CA LEU A 218 9.82 5.92 -2.97
C LEU A 218 8.69 4.90 -3.03
N SER A 219 8.42 4.28 -1.89
CA SER A 219 7.35 3.29 -1.74
C SER A 219 5.99 3.93 -2.04
N ALA A 220 5.24 3.40 -3.01
CA ALA A 220 3.90 3.86 -3.39
C ALA A 220 2.95 2.67 -3.59
N SER A 221 1.66 2.89 -3.34
CA SER A 221 0.65 1.84 -3.54
C SER A 221 0.40 1.59 -5.03
N VAL A 222 0.03 0.36 -5.37
CA VAL A 222 -0.32 -0.02 -6.75
C VAL A 222 -1.73 -0.61 -6.75
N GLY A 223 -2.58 -0.08 -7.62
CA GLY A 223 -3.95 -0.54 -7.78
C GLY A 223 -4.04 -1.91 -8.45
N PRO A 224 -5.23 -2.56 -8.42
CA PRO A 224 -5.41 -3.92 -8.91
C PRO A 224 -5.13 -4.10 -10.41
N THR A 225 -5.12 -3.03 -11.22
CA THR A 225 -4.73 -3.08 -12.64
C THR A 225 -3.28 -2.67 -12.91
N GLY A 226 -2.51 -2.33 -11.86
CA GLY A 226 -1.12 -1.91 -11.97
C GLY A 226 -0.91 -0.40 -12.01
N VAL A 227 -1.96 0.41 -11.77
CA VAL A 227 -1.84 1.88 -11.71
C VAL A 227 -1.08 2.27 -10.45
N ASN A 228 -0.03 3.08 -10.59
CA ASN A 228 0.74 3.54 -9.45
C ASN A 228 0.10 4.79 -8.84
N GLU A 229 -0.06 4.78 -7.51
CA GLU A 229 -0.54 5.93 -6.74
C GLU A 229 0.25 7.21 -7.05
N LYS A 230 1.58 7.11 -7.14
CA LYS A 230 2.44 8.31 -7.31
C LYS A 230 2.20 9.02 -8.64
N ASP A 231 1.76 8.28 -9.67
CA ASP A 231 1.46 8.81 -11.00
C ASP A 231 0.10 9.52 -10.99
N VAL A 232 -0.89 8.94 -10.31
CA VAL A 232 -2.21 9.56 -10.08
C VAL A 232 -2.06 10.86 -9.28
N ASN A 233 -1.33 10.81 -8.17
CA ASN A 233 -1.10 11.96 -7.30
C ASN A 233 -0.42 13.10 -8.08
N LEU A 234 0.62 12.76 -8.85
CA LEU A 234 1.32 13.71 -9.70
C LEU A 234 0.40 14.34 -10.76
N ALA A 235 -0.40 13.54 -11.46
CA ALA A 235 -1.30 14.03 -12.49
C ALA A 235 -2.33 15.03 -11.93
N ILE A 236 -2.94 14.72 -10.78
CA ILE A 236 -3.90 15.61 -10.12
C ILE A 236 -3.22 16.89 -9.63
N ALA A 237 -2.04 16.77 -8.98
CA ALA A 237 -1.28 17.91 -8.49
C ALA A 237 -0.89 18.89 -9.62
N LEU A 238 -0.47 18.37 -10.77
CA LEU A 238 -0.06 19.19 -11.90
C LEU A 238 -1.25 19.92 -12.54
N LYS A 239 -2.42 19.27 -12.61
CA LYS A 239 -3.69 19.91 -13.00
C LYS A 239 -4.08 21.02 -12.02
N LEU A 240 -3.98 20.76 -10.72
CA LEU A 240 -4.27 21.74 -9.67
C LEU A 240 -3.38 22.97 -9.79
N GLY A 241 -2.06 22.80 -9.86
CA GLY A 241 -1.17 23.95 -9.90
C GLY A 241 -1.28 24.76 -11.19
N ASN A 242 -1.66 24.12 -12.30
CA ASN A 242 -2.04 24.85 -13.51
C ASN A 242 -3.28 25.74 -13.28
N MET A 243 -4.35 25.19 -12.70
CA MET A 243 -5.56 25.95 -12.39
C MET A 243 -5.30 27.12 -11.42
N LEU A 244 -4.40 26.95 -10.46
CA LEU A 244 -4.00 28.03 -9.55
C LEU A 244 -3.19 29.11 -10.27
N ARG A 245 -2.22 28.74 -11.11
CA ARG A 245 -1.41 29.70 -11.90
C ARG A 245 -2.26 30.53 -12.85
N ASN A 246 -3.26 29.93 -13.50
CA ASN A 246 -4.21 30.65 -14.36
C ASN A 246 -5.08 31.66 -13.59
N LYS A 247 -5.07 31.60 -12.26
CA LYS A 247 -5.73 32.58 -11.38
C LYS A 247 -4.74 33.52 -10.71
N GLY A 248 -3.50 33.58 -11.21
CA GLY A 248 -2.44 34.47 -10.77
C GLY A 248 -1.66 33.99 -9.55
N ILE A 249 -1.88 32.76 -9.09
CA ILE A 249 -1.26 32.24 -7.86
C ILE A 249 0.12 31.66 -8.17
N ASP A 250 1.11 31.98 -7.33
CA ASP A 250 2.43 31.36 -7.43
C ASP A 250 2.39 29.92 -6.90
N VAL A 251 2.94 28.98 -7.65
CA VAL A 251 2.84 27.54 -7.32
C VAL A 251 4.21 26.91 -7.33
N ILE A 252 4.54 26.28 -6.19
CA ILE A 252 5.76 25.50 -5.99
C ILE A 252 5.36 24.05 -5.77
N TYR A 253 6.08 23.14 -6.40
CA TYR A 253 5.88 21.72 -6.20
C TYR A 253 6.98 21.14 -5.33
N THR A 254 6.64 20.20 -4.45
CA THR A 254 7.66 19.34 -3.82
C THR A 254 8.33 18.41 -4.83
N ARG A 255 7.58 18.03 -5.89
CA ARG A 255 8.08 17.45 -7.14
C ARG A 255 7.14 17.75 -8.30
N SER A 256 7.68 17.96 -9.49
CA SER A 256 6.90 18.20 -10.73
C SER A 256 7.00 17.06 -11.74
N ASN A 257 7.72 15.99 -11.40
CA ASN A 257 7.88 14.78 -12.19
C ASN A 257 7.99 13.56 -11.24
N ASP A 258 8.25 12.37 -11.80
CA ASP A 258 8.44 11.14 -11.03
C ASP A 258 9.91 10.94 -10.58
N SER A 259 10.65 12.02 -10.33
CA SER A 259 12.03 11.94 -9.84
C SER A 259 12.20 12.72 -8.55
N VAL A 260 12.81 12.06 -7.56
CA VAL A 260 13.25 12.65 -6.29
C VAL A 260 14.64 12.13 -5.96
N SER A 261 15.46 12.96 -5.33
CA SER A 261 16.86 12.62 -5.01
C SER A 261 17.04 12.03 -3.60
N TRP A 262 15.94 11.71 -2.92
CA TRP A 262 15.93 11.23 -1.54
C TRP A 262 15.18 9.90 -1.40
N GLY A 263 15.44 9.19 -0.30
CA GLY A 263 14.78 7.90 0.02
C GLY A 263 13.66 8.04 1.05
N ASP A 264 12.95 6.93 1.30
CA ASP A 264 11.73 6.87 2.15
C ASP A 264 11.92 7.50 3.54
N LYS A 265 13.11 7.35 4.15
CA LYS A 265 13.39 7.89 5.49
C LYS A 265 13.47 9.41 5.54
N GLU A 266 13.84 10.04 4.43
CA GLU A 266 14.03 11.49 4.34
C GLU A 266 12.82 12.22 3.78
N ASP A 267 11.87 11.48 3.19
CA ASP A 267 10.85 12.03 2.31
C ASP A 267 10.02 13.15 2.94
N ASP A 268 9.44 12.91 4.12
CA ASP A 268 8.73 13.95 4.87
C ASP A 268 9.64 15.18 5.14
N SER A 269 10.88 14.97 5.59
CA SER A 269 11.79 16.06 5.92
C SER A 269 12.17 16.93 4.71
N ARG A 270 12.32 16.31 3.53
CA ARG A 270 12.66 17.00 2.27
C ARG A 270 11.47 17.80 1.76
N ARG A 271 10.27 17.22 1.78
CA ARG A 271 9.03 17.90 1.42
C ARG A 271 8.72 19.07 2.36
N ILE A 272 8.92 18.88 3.67
CA ILE A 272 8.82 19.95 4.69
C ILE A 272 9.81 21.08 4.39
N LYS A 273 11.07 20.75 4.08
CA LYS A 273 12.09 21.75 3.77
C LYS A 273 11.71 22.58 2.54
N ILE A 274 11.28 21.95 1.45
CA ILE A 274 10.82 22.65 0.24
C ILE A 274 9.66 23.58 0.59
N ALA A 275 8.67 23.07 1.33
CA ALA A 275 7.51 23.85 1.73
C ALA A 275 7.91 25.08 2.56
N ASN A 276 8.73 24.89 3.60
CA ASN A 276 9.15 25.98 4.49
C ASN A 276 10.06 27.00 3.81
N ASP A 277 11.01 26.56 2.98
CA ASP A 277 11.94 27.45 2.27
C ASP A 277 11.22 28.27 1.19
N SER A 278 10.09 27.77 0.68
CA SER A 278 9.28 28.48 -0.32
C SER A 278 8.66 29.78 0.20
N ASN A 279 8.53 29.91 1.53
CA ASN A 279 7.76 30.95 2.20
C ASN A 279 6.32 31.06 1.64
N ALA A 280 5.69 29.92 1.34
CA ALA A 280 4.33 29.86 0.83
C ALA A 280 3.28 30.17 1.90
N ASN A 281 2.13 30.68 1.46
CA ASN A 281 0.98 30.98 2.30
C ASN A 281 0.20 29.72 2.69
N LEU A 282 0.25 28.68 1.85
CA LEU A 282 -0.55 27.47 2.02
C LEU A 282 0.18 26.24 1.47
N PHE A 283 -0.04 25.10 2.11
CA PHE A 283 0.39 23.79 1.65
C PHE A 283 -0.83 22.91 1.31
N VAL A 284 -0.79 22.23 0.15
CA VAL A 284 -1.84 21.31 -0.27
C VAL A 284 -1.22 20.00 -0.75
N GLY A 285 -1.44 18.93 0.01
CA GLY A 285 -1.06 17.57 -0.39
C GLY A 285 -2.17 16.87 -1.18
N VAL A 286 -1.79 16.08 -2.18
CA VAL A 286 -2.69 15.23 -2.96
C VAL A 286 -2.19 13.78 -2.90
N ASN A 287 -2.97 12.91 -2.27
CA ASN A 287 -2.65 11.49 -2.08
C ASN A 287 -3.79 10.59 -2.51
N SER A 288 -3.51 9.41 -3.04
CA SER A 288 -4.52 8.37 -3.21
C SER A 288 -4.41 7.41 -2.03
N ASN A 289 -5.53 7.06 -1.43
CA ASN A 289 -5.50 6.22 -0.24
C ASN A 289 -5.27 4.75 -0.62
N SER A 290 -4.92 3.93 0.36
CA SER A 290 -4.64 2.51 0.16
C SER A 290 -4.99 1.73 1.42
N TYR A 291 -5.83 0.71 1.26
CA TYR A 291 -6.22 -0.18 2.37
C TYR A 291 -6.55 -1.58 1.82
N ASN A 292 -7.83 -1.96 1.79
CA ASN A 292 -8.30 -3.19 1.16
C ASN A 292 -9.21 -2.85 -0.04
N ALA A 293 -9.59 -3.87 -0.82
CA ALA A 293 -10.36 -3.68 -2.05
C ALA A 293 -11.80 -3.20 -1.86
N SER A 294 -12.37 -3.29 -0.65
CA SER A 294 -13.77 -2.91 -0.37
C SER A 294 -13.93 -1.49 0.16
N VAL A 295 -12.88 -0.88 0.70
CA VAL A 295 -12.92 0.51 1.18
C VAL A 295 -12.92 1.47 0.00
N ASN A 296 -13.78 2.47 0.08
CA ASN A 296 -13.87 3.57 -0.87
C ASN A 296 -14.26 4.88 -0.17
N GLY A 297 -14.13 5.99 -0.90
CA GLY A 297 -14.53 7.32 -0.53
C GLY A 297 -13.37 8.31 -0.41
N ALA A 298 -13.73 9.59 -0.33
CA ALA A 298 -12.80 10.68 -0.19
C ALA A 298 -12.73 11.20 1.26
N GLU A 299 -11.54 11.61 1.69
CA GLU A 299 -11.28 12.20 3.01
C GLU A 299 -10.23 13.31 2.90
N THR A 300 -10.36 14.32 3.75
CA THR A 300 -9.40 15.45 3.79
C THR A 300 -8.85 15.60 5.19
N TYR A 301 -7.54 15.74 5.31
CA TYR A 301 -6.84 15.81 6.59
C TYR A 301 -6.28 17.20 6.86
N TYR A 302 -6.27 17.57 8.13
CA TYR A 302 -5.61 18.77 8.66
C TYR A 302 -4.88 18.44 9.97
N CYS A 303 -3.97 19.31 10.40
CA CYS A 303 -3.27 19.18 11.68
C CYS A 303 -4.00 19.92 12.80
N GLU A 304 -3.96 19.38 14.02
CA GLU A 304 -4.50 20.02 15.23
C GLU A 304 -3.98 21.47 15.37
N GLY A 305 -4.84 22.37 15.85
CA GLY A 305 -4.51 23.79 16.04
C GLY A 305 -4.43 24.62 14.75
N ASN A 306 -4.68 24.02 13.58
CA ASN A 306 -4.65 24.71 12.30
C ASN A 306 -6.07 25.13 11.85
N ALA A 307 -6.61 26.22 12.42
CA ALA A 307 -7.97 26.68 12.15
C ALA A 307 -8.23 26.96 10.66
N MET A 308 -7.27 27.55 9.95
CA MET A 308 -7.36 27.76 8.50
C MET A 308 -7.32 26.44 7.73
N GLY A 309 -6.47 25.49 8.14
CA GLY A 309 -6.43 24.14 7.59
C GLY A 309 -7.76 23.41 7.77
N LEU A 310 -8.38 23.49 8.93
CA LEU A 310 -9.71 22.93 9.19
C LEU A 310 -10.78 23.56 8.29
N LYS A 311 -10.81 24.89 8.18
CA LYS A 311 -11.77 25.60 7.32
C LYS A 311 -11.62 25.16 5.87
N LEU A 312 -10.39 25.20 5.34
CA LEU A 312 -10.10 24.78 3.98
C LEU A 312 -10.44 23.30 3.75
N ALA A 313 -10.09 22.42 4.68
CA ALA A 313 -10.40 21.00 4.59
C ALA A 313 -11.91 20.75 4.49
N ASN A 314 -12.73 21.45 5.28
CA ASN A 314 -14.19 21.36 5.20
C ASN A 314 -14.73 21.82 3.85
N SER A 315 -14.27 22.97 3.35
CA SER A 315 -14.73 23.49 2.06
C SER A 315 -14.32 22.57 0.90
N VAL A 316 -13.05 22.13 0.87
CA VAL A 316 -12.55 21.18 -0.14
C VAL A 316 -13.31 19.86 -0.07
N GLN A 317 -13.49 19.28 1.12
CA GLN A 317 -14.23 18.02 1.27
C GLN A 317 -15.65 18.17 0.72
N GLY A 318 -16.40 19.19 1.13
CA GLY A 318 -17.78 19.40 0.68
C GLY A 318 -17.91 19.52 -0.85
N THR A 319 -17.11 20.39 -1.48
CA THR A 319 -17.14 20.53 -2.94
C THR A 319 -16.65 19.28 -3.66
N LEU A 320 -15.62 18.61 -3.13
CA LEU A 320 -15.07 17.40 -3.72
C LEU A 320 -16.14 16.31 -3.81
N ILE A 321 -16.89 16.08 -2.73
CA ILE A 321 -18.00 15.12 -2.71
C ILE A 321 -19.08 15.53 -3.71
N GLN A 322 -19.45 16.82 -3.76
CA GLN A 322 -20.46 17.33 -4.68
C GLN A 322 -20.11 17.09 -6.16
N VAL A 323 -18.87 17.34 -6.58
CA VAL A 323 -18.48 17.27 -8.00
C VAL A 323 -18.09 15.86 -8.46
N THR A 324 -17.61 15.02 -7.54
CA THR A 324 -17.14 13.66 -7.85
C THR A 324 -18.19 12.59 -7.58
N GLY A 325 -19.12 12.82 -6.66
CA GLY A 325 -20.04 11.79 -6.15
C GLY A 325 -19.34 10.73 -5.28
N ALA A 326 -18.10 10.98 -4.84
CA ALA A 326 -17.38 10.05 -3.97
C ALA A 326 -18.12 9.85 -2.64
N LYS A 327 -17.94 8.69 -2.01
CA LYS A 327 -18.44 8.45 -0.66
C LYS A 327 -17.74 9.41 0.31
N ASP A 328 -18.51 10.16 1.09
CA ASP A 328 -17.95 11.08 2.08
C ASP A 328 -17.42 10.30 3.30
N ARG A 329 -16.12 10.46 3.59
CA ARG A 329 -15.46 9.92 4.78
C ARG A 329 -15.06 11.02 5.77
N GLY A 330 -15.43 12.25 5.48
CA GLY A 330 -15.29 13.42 6.33
C GLY A 330 -13.90 14.04 6.35
N VAL A 331 -13.84 15.16 7.07
CA VAL A 331 -12.60 15.83 7.44
C VAL A 331 -12.04 15.20 8.71
N LYS A 332 -10.72 14.99 8.75
CA LYS A 332 -10.05 14.29 9.86
C LYS A 332 -8.88 15.10 10.38
N GLU A 333 -8.84 15.28 11.69
CA GLU A 333 -7.66 15.76 12.37
C GLU A 333 -6.62 14.64 12.43
N ARG A 334 -5.40 14.92 11.97
CA ARG A 334 -4.30 13.95 12.04
C ARG A 334 -2.96 14.65 12.07
N ASN A 335 -2.14 14.26 13.04
CA ASN A 335 -0.76 14.72 13.17
C ASN A 335 0.14 14.02 12.14
N PHE A 336 -0.03 14.27 10.84
CA PHE A 336 0.92 13.80 9.82
C PHE A 336 2.26 14.52 9.96
N GLY A 337 3.38 13.81 9.71
CA GLY A 337 4.73 14.35 9.90
C GLY A 337 4.95 15.62 9.08
N ILE A 338 4.57 15.55 7.81
CA ILE A 338 4.57 16.69 6.89
C ILE A 338 3.70 17.87 7.38
N LEU A 339 2.44 17.65 7.77
CA LEU A 339 1.55 18.73 8.22
C LEU A 339 2.02 19.38 9.54
N ARG A 340 2.69 18.61 10.41
CA ARG A 340 3.28 19.14 11.65
C ARG A 340 4.55 19.96 11.39
N GLY A 341 5.36 19.54 10.42
CA GLY A 341 6.65 20.17 10.13
C GLY A 341 6.56 21.48 9.33
N ILE A 342 5.44 21.72 8.65
CA ILE A 342 5.25 22.93 7.85
C ILE A 342 4.84 24.15 8.69
N LYS A 343 5.39 25.31 8.32
CA LYS A 343 5.19 26.58 9.02
C LYS A 343 3.90 27.29 8.58
N MET A 344 3.35 26.95 7.41
CA MET A 344 2.09 27.48 6.89
C MET A 344 0.88 26.61 7.25
N PRO A 345 -0.35 27.10 7.07
CA PRO A 345 -1.55 26.27 7.02
C PRO A 345 -1.43 25.18 5.95
N GLY A 346 -2.04 24.02 6.16
CA GLY A 346 -1.99 22.97 5.16
C GLY A 346 -2.98 21.84 5.38
N ILE A 347 -3.33 21.19 4.26
CA ILE A 347 -4.24 20.05 4.20
C ILE A 347 -3.64 18.94 3.34
N ILE A 348 -4.15 17.72 3.49
CA ILE A 348 -3.90 16.61 2.55
C ILE A 348 -5.25 16.07 2.08
N VAL A 349 -5.48 16.08 0.78
CA VAL A 349 -6.69 15.60 0.14
C VAL A 349 -6.48 14.18 -0.35
N TYR A 350 -7.34 13.26 0.10
CA TYR A 350 -7.42 11.89 -0.40
C TYR A 350 -8.71 11.71 -1.19
N PRO A 351 -8.69 11.74 -2.54
CA PRO A 351 -9.92 11.72 -3.33
C PRO A 351 -10.50 10.32 -3.56
N GLY A 352 -9.81 9.26 -3.15
CA GLY A 352 -10.25 7.87 -3.27
C GLY A 352 -9.15 6.87 -2.88
N PHE A 353 -9.46 5.57 -2.91
CA PHE A 353 -8.57 4.46 -2.60
C PHE A 353 -8.07 3.78 -3.88
N ILE A 354 -6.77 3.84 -4.16
CA ILE A 354 -6.18 3.20 -5.34
C ILE A 354 -6.32 1.67 -5.32
N THR A 355 -6.48 1.09 -4.12
CA THR A 355 -6.70 -0.36 -3.93
C THR A 355 -8.10 -0.81 -4.30
N ASN A 356 -9.07 0.10 -4.44
CA ASN A 356 -10.42 -0.22 -4.85
C ASN A 356 -10.54 -0.20 -6.37
N ALA A 357 -10.96 -1.30 -7.00
CA ALA A 357 -10.98 -1.43 -8.46
C ALA A 357 -11.95 -0.48 -9.17
N GLN A 358 -12.99 0.03 -8.49
CA GLN A 358 -13.88 1.04 -9.06
C GLN A 358 -13.26 2.42 -8.95
N GLU A 359 -12.66 2.75 -7.79
CA GLU A 359 -11.99 4.04 -7.61
C GLU A 359 -10.69 4.13 -8.40
N GLU A 360 -9.93 3.06 -8.60
CA GLU A 360 -8.74 3.05 -9.48
C GLU A 360 -9.12 3.49 -10.90
N LYS A 361 -10.28 3.04 -11.41
CA LYS A 361 -10.80 3.47 -12.72
C LYS A 361 -11.12 4.97 -12.74
N LEU A 362 -11.75 5.48 -11.68
CA LEU A 362 -12.08 6.90 -11.55
C LEU A 362 -10.81 7.75 -11.36
N LEU A 363 -9.90 7.34 -10.49
CA LEU A 363 -8.64 8.03 -10.21
C LEU A 363 -7.73 8.09 -11.43
N LYS A 364 -7.82 7.14 -12.37
CA LYS A 364 -7.12 7.18 -13.66
C LYS A 364 -7.82 8.07 -14.70
N ASP A 365 -9.13 8.27 -14.56
CA ASP A 365 -9.94 9.03 -15.50
C ASP A 365 -9.61 10.53 -15.46
N ASP A 366 -9.38 11.11 -16.64
CA ASP A 366 -8.92 12.49 -16.74
C ASP A 366 -9.98 13.51 -16.27
N SER A 367 -11.25 13.25 -16.59
CA SER A 367 -12.37 14.11 -16.18
C SER A 367 -12.53 14.12 -14.67
N TYR A 368 -12.40 12.96 -14.04
CA TYR A 368 -12.41 12.82 -12.59
C TYR A 368 -11.22 13.55 -11.93
N GLN A 369 -10.00 13.38 -12.45
CA GLN A 369 -8.82 14.12 -12.00
C GLN A 369 -9.01 15.65 -12.12
N ASN A 370 -9.60 16.13 -13.22
CA ASN A 370 -9.90 17.55 -13.43
C ASN A 370 -10.93 18.07 -12.41
N LYS A 371 -11.96 17.28 -12.06
CA LYS A 371 -12.95 17.64 -11.02
C LYS A 371 -12.30 17.80 -9.65
N ILE A 372 -11.40 16.88 -9.27
CA ILE A 372 -10.64 16.96 -8.02
C ILE A 372 -9.78 18.22 -8.00
N ALA A 373 -8.94 18.40 -9.03
CA ALA A 373 -8.06 19.56 -9.15
C ALA A 373 -8.83 20.88 -9.11
N LYS A 374 -9.97 20.97 -9.80
CA LYS A 374 -10.82 22.16 -9.83
C LYS A 374 -11.45 22.44 -8.47
N SER A 375 -11.98 21.41 -7.80
CA SER A 375 -12.54 21.54 -6.45
C SER A 375 -11.52 22.11 -5.47
N ILE A 376 -10.29 21.60 -5.48
CA ILE A 376 -9.23 22.12 -4.63
C ILE A 376 -8.86 23.55 -5.04
N ALA A 377 -8.70 23.82 -6.34
CA ALA A 377 -8.29 25.13 -6.84
C ALA A 377 -9.28 26.23 -6.46
N ASP A 378 -10.58 26.00 -6.66
CA ASP A 378 -11.64 26.96 -6.35
C ASP A 378 -11.67 27.29 -4.84
N ASN A 379 -11.67 26.26 -3.99
CA ASN A 379 -11.70 26.43 -2.53
C ASN A 379 -10.44 27.09 -1.97
N VAL A 380 -9.28 26.91 -2.62
CA VAL A 380 -8.06 27.63 -2.26
C VAL A 380 -8.25 29.13 -2.43
N LEU A 381 -8.90 29.62 -3.51
CA LEU A 381 -9.14 31.07 -3.67
C LEU A 381 -10.18 31.63 -2.72
N ASP A 382 -11.26 30.89 -2.51
CA ASP A 382 -12.35 31.34 -1.63
C ASP A 382 -11.87 31.52 -0.19
N ASN A 383 -10.78 30.83 0.18
CA ASN A 383 -10.13 30.95 1.48
C ASN A 383 -8.90 31.91 1.48
N MET A 384 -8.55 32.56 0.36
CA MET A 384 -7.50 33.61 0.29
C MET A 384 -7.97 34.96 0.83
N SER A 385 -9.26 35.27 0.77
CA SER A 385 -9.80 36.56 1.22
C SER A 385 -9.69 36.77 2.73
N GLY A 386 -9.31 35.74 3.49
CA GLY A 386 -8.97 35.83 4.92
C GLY A 386 -7.47 35.94 5.24
N THR A 387 -6.57 36.05 4.24
CA THR A 387 -5.10 35.98 4.41
C THR A 387 -4.35 37.26 4.03
N SER A 388 -4.97 38.44 4.13
CA SER A 388 -4.28 39.72 3.83
C SER A 388 -3.11 40.05 4.78
N SER A 389 -2.82 39.20 5.78
CA SER A 389 -1.56 39.22 6.52
C SER A 389 -0.67 38.05 6.15
N LYS A 390 0.60 38.35 5.82
CA LYS A 390 1.71 37.39 5.78
C LYS A 390 1.68 36.54 7.06
N PRO A 391 2.04 35.25 7.01
CA PRO A 391 2.12 34.43 8.21
C PRO A 391 3.03 35.12 9.22
N SER A 392 2.52 35.46 10.41
CA SER A 392 3.43 35.80 11.49
C SER A 392 4.23 34.54 11.81
N THR A 393 5.49 34.74 12.18
CA THR A 393 6.38 33.70 12.71
C THR A 393 5.90 33.13 14.04
N ASP A 394 4.77 33.62 14.56
CA ASP A 394 4.20 33.27 15.85
C ASP A 394 3.02 32.32 15.67
N LYS A 395 3.30 31.10 15.17
CA LYS A 395 2.55 29.97 15.73
C LYS A 395 3.01 29.86 17.19
N PRO A 396 2.11 29.66 18.17
CA PRO A 396 2.54 29.21 19.48
C PRO A 396 3.33 27.94 19.24
N VAL A 397 4.64 28.00 19.50
CA VAL A 397 5.44 26.80 19.68
C VAL A 397 4.76 26.08 20.82
N VAL A 398 4.02 25.01 20.52
CA VAL A 398 3.67 24.02 21.53
C VAL A 398 5.01 23.47 21.97
N THR A 399 5.55 24.04 23.05
CA THR A 399 6.80 23.62 23.65
C THR A 399 6.69 22.12 23.88
N PRO A 400 7.63 21.30 23.38
CA PRO A 400 7.67 19.90 23.76
C PRO A 400 7.71 19.84 25.27
N LYS A 401 6.84 19.03 25.88
CA LYS A 401 6.93 18.73 27.31
C LYS A 401 8.39 18.37 27.60
N PRO A 402 9.00 18.91 28.68
CA PRO A 402 10.40 18.68 28.97
C PRO A 402 10.72 17.19 28.90
N VAL A 403 11.74 16.83 28.11
CA VAL A 403 12.33 15.49 28.15
C VAL A 403 12.93 15.36 29.54
N GLU A 404 12.23 14.63 30.41
CA GLU A 404 12.69 14.33 31.76
C GLU A 404 14.01 13.55 31.65
N LYS A 405 15.06 14.04 32.32
CA LYS A 405 16.37 13.38 32.37
C LYS A 405 16.22 11.95 32.93
N PRO A 406 17.08 10.99 32.52
CA PRO A 406 16.94 9.61 32.94
C PRO A 406 17.13 9.49 34.45
N LYS A 407 16.08 9.03 35.14
CA LYS A 407 16.18 8.57 36.54
C LYS A 407 16.80 7.16 36.56
N PRO A 408 17.61 6.81 37.57
CA PRO A 408 18.30 5.52 37.61
C PRO A 408 17.32 4.35 37.76
N SER A 409 17.81 3.17 37.35
CA SER A 409 17.15 1.86 37.35
C SER A 409 16.29 1.60 38.60
N VAL A 410 14.99 1.37 38.36
CA VAL A 410 14.06 0.88 39.39
C VAL A 410 14.26 -0.64 39.54
N PRO A 411 14.40 -1.18 40.76
CA PRO A 411 14.48 -2.61 41.00
C PRO A 411 13.24 -3.36 40.49
N SER A 412 13.41 -4.65 40.20
CA SER A 412 12.47 -5.44 39.40
C SER A 412 11.06 -5.62 39.94
N LYS A 413 10.87 -5.38 41.24
CA LYS A 413 9.62 -5.52 41.97
C LYS A 413 8.80 -4.22 41.79
N GLY A 414 7.67 -4.32 41.09
CA GLY A 414 6.74 -3.20 40.90
C GLY A 414 6.64 -2.61 39.49
N ILE A 415 7.27 -3.21 38.48
CA ILE A 415 6.95 -2.90 37.07
C ILE A 415 5.71 -3.68 36.66
N LYS A 416 4.70 -2.97 36.17
CA LYS A 416 3.43 -3.53 35.72
C LYS A 416 3.29 -3.47 34.21
N ILE A 417 3.05 -4.62 33.58
CA ILE A 417 2.90 -4.76 32.13
C ILE A 417 1.45 -5.10 31.80
N ALA A 418 0.80 -4.25 31.02
CA ALA A 418 -0.48 -4.58 30.40
C ALA A 418 -0.23 -5.39 29.12
N ILE A 419 -0.71 -6.62 29.07
CA ILE A 419 -0.66 -7.47 27.88
C ILE A 419 -2.04 -7.48 27.23
N ASP A 420 -2.09 -7.14 25.96
CA ASP A 420 -3.31 -7.06 25.19
C ASP A 420 -3.33 -8.12 24.08
N PRO A 421 -3.98 -9.27 24.28
CA PRO A 421 -4.21 -10.19 23.18
C PRO A 421 -5.25 -9.59 22.23
N GLY A 422 -4.82 -9.29 21.00
CA GLY A 422 -5.66 -8.70 19.96
C GLY A 422 -6.95 -9.48 19.71
N HIS A 423 -8.01 -8.79 19.30
CA HIS A 423 -9.33 -9.36 18.98
C HIS A 423 -9.95 -10.16 20.14
N GLY A 424 -10.89 -11.08 19.86
CA GLY A 424 -11.52 -11.95 20.85
C GLY A 424 -13.04 -11.79 20.89
N GLY A 425 -13.72 -12.85 21.34
CA GLY A 425 -15.17 -12.93 21.31
C GLY A 425 -15.68 -12.92 19.87
N TYR A 426 -16.49 -11.90 19.55
CA TYR A 426 -17.11 -11.74 18.23
C TYR A 426 -16.10 -11.37 17.13
N ASP A 427 -14.98 -10.75 17.49
CA ASP A 427 -13.93 -10.40 16.53
C ASP A 427 -12.91 -11.55 16.44
N SER A 428 -12.89 -12.24 15.30
CA SER A 428 -11.93 -13.32 15.03
C SER A 428 -10.52 -12.83 14.75
N GLY A 429 -10.36 -11.53 14.45
CA GLY A 429 -9.19 -11.06 13.70
C GLY A 429 -9.12 -11.69 12.32
N ALA A 430 -7.95 -11.59 11.69
CA ALA A 430 -7.72 -12.17 10.37
C ALA A 430 -7.76 -13.72 10.44
N PRO A 431 -8.57 -14.38 9.58
CA PRO A 431 -8.51 -15.82 9.44
C PRO A 431 -7.34 -16.23 8.53
N GLY A 432 -6.65 -17.29 8.91
CA GLY A 432 -5.71 -17.98 8.04
C GLY A 432 -6.40 -18.92 7.05
N HIS A 433 -5.63 -19.48 6.11
CA HIS A 433 -6.12 -20.34 5.04
C HIS A 433 -6.74 -21.66 5.54
N LYS A 434 -6.23 -22.22 6.65
CA LYS A 434 -6.75 -23.42 7.31
C LYS A 434 -7.78 -23.10 8.40
N GLY A 435 -8.20 -21.85 8.52
CA GLY A 435 -9.15 -21.40 9.53
C GLY A 435 -8.54 -21.15 10.90
N VAL A 436 -7.21 -21.04 11.02
CA VAL A 436 -6.59 -20.55 12.26
C VAL A 436 -7.02 -19.09 12.43
N LEU A 437 -7.53 -18.75 13.61
CA LEU A 437 -7.99 -17.40 13.90
C LEU A 437 -6.91 -16.64 14.66
N GLU A 438 -6.62 -15.41 14.23
CA GLU A 438 -5.67 -14.52 14.88
C GLU A 438 -5.95 -14.37 16.38
N LYS A 439 -7.23 -14.21 16.78
CA LYS A 439 -7.62 -14.09 18.19
C LYS A 439 -7.12 -15.23 19.09
N ASN A 440 -6.98 -16.44 18.54
CA ASN A 440 -6.54 -17.62 19.28
C ASN A 440 -5.03 -17.64 19.42
N VAL A 441 -4.31 -17.29 18.36
CA VAL A 441 -2.84 -17.19 18.37
C VAL A 441 -2.40 -16.07 19.31
N ALA A 442 -2.99 -14.89 19.17
CA ALA A 442 -2.72 -13.74 20.02
C ALA A 442 -2.93 -14.07 21.50
N LEU A 443 -4.04 -14.73 21.85
CA LEU A 443 -4.31 -15.16 23.23
C LEU A 443 -3.25 -16.15 23.73
N ALA A 444 -2.93 -17.16 22.95
CA ALA A 444 -1.98 -18.20 23.35
C ALA A 444 -0.57 -17.64 23.61
N VAL A 445 -0.09 -16.75 22.75
CA VAL A 445 1.22 -16.08 22.93
C VAL A 445 1.18 -15.15 24.14
N SER A 446 0.13 -14.35 24.30
CA SER A 446 -0.02 -13.42 25.41
C SER A 446 -0.01 -14.10 26.78
N LEU A 447 -0.73 -15.23 26.95
CA LEU A 447 -0.74 -15.98 28.21
C LEU A 447 0.63 -16.57 28.55
N LYS A 448 1.36 -17.06 27.53
CA LYS A 448 2.74 -17.53 27.69
C LYS A 448 3.68 -16.40 28.09
N LEU A 449 3.55 -15.25 27.43
CA LEU A 449 4.33 -14.05 27.71
C LEU A 449 4.13 -13.60 29.16
N GLY A 450 2.88 -13.46 29.59
CA GLY A 450 2.62 -13.00 30.95
C GLY A 450 3.12 -13.98 32.01
N LYS A 451 3.03 -15.31 31.78
CA LYS A 451 3.64 -16.28 32.70
C LYS A 451 5.15 -16.12 32.83
N ILE A 452 5.86 -15.82 31.74
CA ILE A 452 7.31 -15.56 31.76
C ILE A 452 7.63 -14.29 32.55
N LEU A 453 6.83 -13.23 32.36
CA LEU A 453 7.02 -11.95 33.04
C LEU A 453 6.70 -12.02 34.54
N GLU A 454 5.61 -12.70 34.92
CA GLU A 454 5.24 -12.98 36.31
C GLU A 454 6.34 -13.77 37.03
N ASN A 455 6.85 -14.84 36.41
CA ASN A 455 7.97 -15.61 36.94
C ASN A 455 9.26 -14.78 37.06
N SER A 456 9.35 -13.65 36.35
CA SER A 456 10.46 -12.69 36.43
C SER A 456 10.20 -11.55 37.43
N GLY A 457 9.15 -11.66 38.25
CA GLY A 457 8.80 -10.73 39.32
C GLY A 457 8.06 -9.45 38.87
N MET A 458 7.50 -9.44 37.66
CA MET A 458 6.70 -8.32 37.14
C MET A 458 5.21 -8.55 37.39
N ASP A 459 4.46 -7.47 37.59
CA ASP A 459 3.00 -7.55 37.67
C ASP A 459 2.42 -7.56 36.25
N VAL A 460 1.52 -8.50 35.96
CA VAL A 460 0.88 -8.60 34.64
C VAL A 460 -0.61 -8.32 34.75
N VAL A 461 -1.10 -7.46 33.86
CA VAL A 461 -2.53 -7.22 33.68
C VAL A 461 -2.91 -7.57 32.25
N TYR A 462 -3.90 -8.44 32.09
CA TYR A 462 -4.40 -8.82 30.77
C TYR A 462 -5.64 -7.99 30.43
N THR A 463 -5.77 -7.54 29.18
CA THR A 463 -7.06 -7.01 28.69
C THR A 463 -8.10 -8.11 28.54
N ARG A 464 -7.66 -9.34 28.26
CA ARG A 464 -8.47 -10.58 28.33
C ARG A 464 -7.58 -11.80 28.60
N THR A 465 -8.13 -12.81 29.26
CA THR A 465 -7.46 -14.11 29.51
C THR A 465 -8.18 -15.30 28.86
N SER A 466 -9.28 -15.04 28.17
CA SER A 466 -10.07 -16.05 27.45
C SER A 466 -10.70 -15.44 26.18
N ASP A 467 -11.48 -16.23 25.45
CA ASP A 467 -12.30 -15.74 24.32
C ASP A 467 -13.61 -15.08 24.80
N LYS A 468 -13.91 -15.13 26.11
CA LYS A 468 -15.00 -14.37 26.72
C LYS A 468 -14.47 -13.00 27.12
N CYS A 469 -14.66 -12.04 26.22
CA CYS A 469 -14.17 -10.68 26.38
C CYS A 469 -15.06 -9.83 27.31
N PRO A 470 -14.47 -8.85 28.04
CA PRO A 470 -15.23 -7.94 28.92
C PRO A 470 -15.94 -6.80 28.18
N TRP A 471 -15.69 -6.61 26.88
CA TRP A 471 -16.23 -5.53 26.06
C TRP A 471 -17.46 -5.95 25.24
N PRO A 472 -18.31 -4.97 24.85
CA PRO A 472 -19.45 -5.22 23.96
C PRO A 472 -19.01 -5.53 22.52
N SER A 473 -19.94 -6.08 21.73
CA SER A 473 -19.73 -6.33 20.29
C SER A 473 -19.73 -5.06 19.43
N ASN A 474 -18.84 -4.11 19.75
CA ASN A 474 -18.69 -2.84 19.07
C ASN A 474 -17.21 -2.42 19.06
N LYS A 475 -16.65 -2.21 17.86
CA LYS A 475 -15.22 -2.00 17.66
C LYS A 475 -14.67 -0.77 18.40
N ASN A 476 -15.41 0.34 18.44
CA ASN A 476 -14.92 1.56 19.10
C ASN A 476 -14.94 1.40 20.62
N ALA A 477 -16.03 0.84 21.16
CA ALA A 477 -16.17 0.59 22.59
C ALA A 477 -15.17 -0.45 23.10
N GLU A 478 -14.90 -1.49 22.30
CA GLU A 478 -13.88 -2.50 22.58
C GLU A 478 -12.48 -1.89 22.67
N LEU A 479 -12.06 -1.11 21.67
CA LEU A 479 -10.73 -0.50 21.65
C LEU A 479 -10.54 0.46 22.82
N GLN A 480 -11.58 1.22 23.18
CA GLN A 480 -11.55 2.08 24.37
C GLN A 480 -11.44 1.25 25.67
N MET A 481 -12.21 0.17 25.81
CA MET A 481 -12.17 -0.65 27.02
C MET A 481 -10.80 -1.32 27.24
N ARG A 482 -10.11 -1.73 26.17
CA ARG A 482 -8.72 -2.22 26.26
C ARG A 482 -7.79 -1.15 26.84
N CYS A 483 -7.94 0.10 26.39
CA CYS A 483 -7.19 1.24 26.93
C CYS A 483 -7.54 1.47 28.40
N ASP A 484 -8.83 1.43 28.75
CA ASP A 484 -9.31 1.66 30.12
C ASP A 484 -8.77 0.61 31.09
N ILE A 485 -8.74 -0.67 30.71
CA ILE A 485 -8.16 -1.73 31.54
C ILE A 485 -6.68 -1.42 31.86
N ALA A 486 -5.88 -1.12 30.84
CA ALA A 486 -4.47 -0.81 31.02
C ALA A 486 -4.25 0.49 31.82
N ASN A 487 -5.04 1.52 31.52
CA ASN A 487 -4.97 2.84 32.15
C ASN A 487 -5.37 2.79 33.63
N ASN A 488 -6.46 2.09 33.96
CA ASN A 488 -6.97 1.94 35.32
C ASN A 488 -6.03 1.08 36.17
N ALA A 489 -5.38 0.09 35.56
CA ALA A 489 -4.33 -0.69 36.20
C ALA A 489 -3.06 0.12 36.51
N LYS A 490 -2.91 1.31 35.91
CA LYS A 490 -1.70 2.14 35.95
C LYS A 490 -0.47 1.32 35.53
N ALA A 491 -0.58 0.58 34.43
CA ALA A 491 0.55 -0.16 33.89
C ALA A 491 1.67 0.79 33.44
N ASP A 492 2.93 0.34 33.49
CA ASP A 492 4.10 1.08 33.03
C ASP A 492 4.32 0.91 31.52
N TYR A 493 3.97 -0.28 31.01
CA TYR A 493 4.07 -0.63 29.59
C TYR A 493 2.81 -1.35 29.11
N PHE A 494 2.50 -1.20 27.84
CA PHE A 494 1.41 -1.89 27.14
C PHE A 494 1.96 -2.61 25.92
N VAL A 495 1.67 -3.91 25.81
CA VAL A 495 2.13 -4.77 24.73
C VAL A 495 0.93 -5.48 24.12
N SER A 496 0.51 -5.02 22.93
CA SER A 496 -0.54 -5.67 22.16
C SER A 496 0.05 -6.70 21.21
N ILE A 497 -0.53 -7.90 21.15
CA ILE A 497 -0.06 -9.03 20.33
C ILE A 497 -1.07 -9.33 19.23
N HIS A 498 -0.61 -9.33 17.99
CA HIS A 498 -1.40 -9.51 16.78
C HIS A 498 -0.70 -10.43 15.77
N CYS A 499 -1.46 -10.86 14.75
CA CYS A 499 -0.93 -11.54 13.58
C CYS A 499 -1.32 -10.76 12.33
N ASN A 500 -0.35 -10.49 11.48
CA ASN A 500 -0.56 -9.66 10.32
C ASN A 500 -1.41 -10.40 9.28
N SER A 501 -1.95 -9.66 8.32
CA SER A 501 -2.64 -10.23 7.19
C SER A 501 -2.48 -9.34 5.97
N ALA A 502 -2.39 -9.96 4.81
CA ALA A 502 -2.32 -9.29 3.53
C ALA A 502 -3.01 -10.12 2.45
N ASP A 503 -3.56 -9.41 1.46
CA ASP A 503 -4.15 -10.00 0.26
C ASP A 503 -3.12 -10.79 -0.57
N THR A 504 -1.83 -10.49 -0.40
CA THR A 504 -0.73 -11.24 -1.00
C THR A 504 -0.39 -12.45 -0.12
N PRO A 505 -0.72 -13.70 -0.52
CA PRO A 505 -0.57 -14.87 0.35
C PRO A 505 0.89 -15.24 0.65
N SER A 506 1.85 -14.67 -0.09
CA SER A 506 3.29 -14.85 0.15
C SER A 506 3.87 -13.80 1.10
N ALA A 507 3.10 -12.78 1.51
CA ALA A 507 3.55 -11.80 2.49
C ALA A 507 4.00 -12.49 3.78
N SER A 508 5.12 -12.08 4.33
CA SER A 508 5.68 -12.67 5.56
C SER A 508 6.62 -11.67 6.22
N GLY A 509 7.01 -11.99 7.45
CA GLY A 509 7.92 -11.23 8.28
C GLY A 509 7.25 -10.58 9.49
N ILE A 510 8.10 -10.18 10.43
CA ILE A 510 7.73 -9.63 11.74
C ILE A 510 7.85 -8.10 11.71
N GLU A 511 6.87 -7.39 12.27
CA GLU A 511 6.92 -5.94 12.48
C GLU A 511 6.40 -5.54 13.86
N THR A 512 6.94 -4.46 14.41
CA THR A 512 6.51 -3.93 15.70
C THR A 512 6.17 -2.45 15.58
N TYR A 513 4.99 -2.07 16.01
CA TYR A 513 4.47 -0.72 15.94
C TYR A 513 4.58 0.01 17.27
N TYR A 514 4.81 1.32 17.20
CA TYR A 514 4.88 2.21 18.35
C TYR A 514 4.24 3.56 18.03
N ASP A 515 3.89 4.36 19.04
CA ASP A 515 3.47 5.74 18.79
C ASP A 515 4.68 6.61 18.46
N ARG A 516 4.62 7.34 17.35
CA ARG A 516 5.74 8.13 16.81
C ARG A 516 6.29 9.14 17.81
N ASP A 517 5.42 9.67 18.66
CA ASP A 517 5.74 10.74 19.62
C ASP A 517 6.23 10.16 20.96
N SER A 518 6.53 8.86 21.00
CA SER A 518 6.80 8.09 22.21
C SER A 518 8.21 7.49 22.24
N GLY A 519 9.17 8.24 22.80
CA GLY A 519 10.60 7.86 22.83
C GLY A 519 10.88 6.51 23.50
N ARG A 520 10.25 6.20 24.65
CA ARG A 520 10.42 4.87 25.28
C ARG A 520 9.67 3.75 24.53
N GLY A 521 8.64 4.10 23.74
CA GLY A 521 7.85 3.16 22.94
C GLY A 521 8.63 2.73 21.71
N TYR A 522 9.40 3.65 21.14
CA TYR A 522 10.43 3.33 20.16
C TYR A 522 11.45 2.32 20.72
N THR A 523 11.98 2.56 21.93
CA THR A 523 12.95 1.64 22.56
C THR A 523 12.36 0.27 22.82
N LEU A 524 11.14 0.21 23.39
CA LEU A 524 10.43 -1.04 23.63
C LEU A 524 10.20 -1.82 22.31
N ALA A 525 9.70 -1.15 21.28
CA ALA A 525 9.48 -1.75 19.97
C ALA A 525 10.77 -2.26 19.35
N LYS A 526 11.85 -1.48 19.44
CA LYS A 526 13.16 -1.83 18.90
C LYS A 526 13.72 -3.09 19.56
N ASN A 527 13.67 -3.17 20.88
CA ASN A 527 14.22 -4.30 21.62
C ASN A 527 13.39 -5.57 21.36
N ILE A 528 12.06 -5.49 21.42
CA ILE A 528 11.18 -6.62 21.05
C ILE A 528 11.43 -7.08 19.61
N GLN A 529 11.49 -6.16 18.66
CA GLN A 529 11.74 -6.49 17.26
C GLN A 529 13.10 -7.19 17.09
N ASN A 530 14.16 -6.70 17.73
CA ASN A 530 15.48 -7.29 17.62
C ASN A 530 15.51 -8.73 18.16
N GLU A 531 14.88 -8.97 19.31
CA GLU A 531 14.82 -10.31 19.90
C GLU A 531 14.01 -11.29 19.06
N LEU A 532 12.88 -10.84 18.51
CA LEU A 532 12.08 -11.64 17.57
C LEU A 532 12.88 -12.01 16.31
N ILE A 533 13.63 -11.08 15.75
CA ILE A 533 14.43 -11.35 14.55
C ILE A 533 15.62 -12.25 14.87
N SER A 534 16.27 -12.06 16.02
CA SER A 534 17.35 -12.93 16.49
C SER A 534 16.88 -14.37 16.70
N GLU A 535 15.68 -14.56 17.25
CA GLU A 535 15.14 -15.89 17.56
C GLU A 535 14.73 -16.69 16.30
N PHE A 536 14.15 -16.01 15.30
CA PHE A 536 13.53 -16.71 14.17
C PHE A 536 14.28 -16.58 12.84
N GLY A 537 15.13 -15.56 12.68
CA GLY A 537 15.77 -15.26 11.38
C GLY A 537 14.77 -14.94 10.27
N TYR A 538 13.52 -14.60 10.62
CA TYR A 538 12.47 -14.26 9.66
C TYR A 538 12.69 -12.88 9.05
N LYS A 539 11.92 -12.57 8.01
CA LYS A 539 12.01 -11.28 7.32
C LYS A 539 11.75 -10.15 8.32
N ASN A 540 12.76 -9.33 8.56
CA ASN A 540 12.64 -8.14 9.39
C ASN A 540 11.92 -7.03 8.63
N ARG A 541 10.68 -6.72 9.03
CA ARG A 541 9.89 -5.64 8.43
C ARG A 541 10.02 -4.32 9.21
N GLY A 542 10.87 -4.33 10.23
CA GLY A 542 11.27 -3.18 11.03
C GLY A 542 10.23 -2.76 12.07
N ILE A 543 10.62 -1.72 12.80
CA ILE A 543 9.70 -1.00 13.69
C ILE A 543 9.05 0.16 12.94
N LYS A 544 7.78 0.44 13.23
CA LYS A 544 7.00 1.43 12.48
C LYS A 544 6.20 2.36 13.40
N PRO A 545 6.23 3.68 13.19
CA PRO A 545 5.28 4.55 13.87
C PRO A 545 3.85 4.22 13.41
N CYS A 546 2.89 4.24 14.33
CA CYS A 546 1.48 3.99 14.04
C CYS A 546 0.55 5.02 14.67
N GLY A 547 -0.70 5.01 14.22
CA GLY A 547 -1.81 5.70 14.88
C GLY A 547 -2.87 4.73 15.37
N PHE A 548 -2.50 3.49 15.70
CA PHE A 548 -3.45 2.49 16.18
C PHE A 548 -4.06 2.91 17.51
N TYR A 549 -5.36 2.71 17.65
CA TYR A 549 -6.13 3.28 18.77
C TYR A 549 -5.55 2.91 20.13
N VAL A 550 -5.31 1.61 20.38
CA VAL A 550 -4.75 1.13 21.64
C VAL A 550 -3.33 1.62 21.89
N VAL A 551 -2.56 1.93 20.85
CA VAL A 551 -1.20 2.47 21.00
C VAL A 551 -1.23 3.97 21.31
N ARG A 552 -2.28 4.70 20.86
CA ARG A 552 -2.43 6.16 21.08
C ARG A 552 -3.17 6.53 22.35
N HIS A 553 -4.13 5.72 22.77
CA HIS A 553 -5.09 6.08 23.83
C HIS A 553 -4.78 5.42 25.19
N THR A 554 -3.80 4.54 25.23
CA THR A 554 -3.16 4.14 26.48
C THR A 554 -2.22 5.23 26.99
N LYS A 555 -2.22 5.48 28.30
CA LYS A 555 -1.45 6.53 28.96
C LYS A 555 0.01 6.14 29.22
N MET A 556 0.32 4.85 29.12
CA MET A 556 1.65 4.31 29.32
C MET A 556 2.33 3.96 28.00
N GLN A 557 3.54 3.43 28.10
CA GLN A 557 4.38 3.19 26.94
C GLN A 557 3.89 1.98 26.14
N ALA A 558 3.39 2.21 24.92
CA ALA A 558 2.67 1.19 24.17
C ALA A 558 3.37 0.73 22.89
N VAL A 559 3.25 -0.57 22.60
CA VAL A 559 3.62 -1.20 21.33
C VAL A 559 2.53 -2.18 20.87
N LEU A 560 2.50 -2.42 19.57
CA LEU A 560 1.72 -3.50 18.96
C LEU A 560 2.66 -4.37 18.13
N VAL A 561 2.73 -5.66 18.45
CA VAL A 561 3.61 -6.64 17.82
C VAL A 561 2.82 -7.47 16.82
N GLU A 562 3.23 -7.44 15.56
CA GLU A 562 2.73 -8.34 14.51
C GLU A 562 3.69 -9.51 14.35
N LEU A 563 3.28 -10.69 14.83
CA LEU A 563 4.16 -11.86 14.93
C LEU A 563 4.61 -12.37 13.55
N GLU A 564 3.66 -12.60 12.65
CA GLU A 564 3.86 -13.05 11.25
C GLU A 564 2.52 -12.89 10.50
N PHE A 565 2.49 -13.13 9.19
CA PHE A 565 1.27 -13.02 8.39
C PHE A 565 0.41 -14.28 8.49
N ILE A 566 -0.73 -14.24 9.18
CA ILE A 566 -1.66 -15.38 9.28
C ILE A 566 -2.30 -15.72 7.92
N SER A 567 -2.41 -14.74 7.03
CA SER A 567 -2.81 -14.97 5.64
C SER A 567 -1.75 -15.70 4.81
N ASN A 568 -0.53 -15.89 5.33
CA ASN A 568 0.45 -16.72 4.65
C ASN A 568 0.34 -18.16 5.12
N TYR A 569 0.02 -19.06 4.17
CA TYR A 569 -0.26 -20.47 4.46
C TYR A 569 0.85 -21.15 5.30
N SER A 570 2.12 -20.92 4.98
CA SER A 570 3.24 -21.51 5.72
C SER A 570 3.39 -20.89 7.11
N ARG A 571 3.10 -19.59 7.25
CA ARG A 571 3.20 -18.87 8.53
C ARG A 571 2.04 -19.16 9.44
N GLU A 572 0.83 -19.34 8.91
CA GLU A 572 -0.34 -19.79 9.65
C GLU A 572 -0.05 -21.05 10.47
N GLN A 573 0.63 -22.03 9.87
CA GLN A 573 0.99 -23.28 10.55
C GLN A 573 2.00 -23.08 11.68
N ILE A 574 2.94 -22.13 11.51
CA ILE A 574 3.91 -21.75 12.54
C ILE A 574 3.22 -20.99 13.68
N LEU A 575 2.36 -20.04 13.35
CA LEU A 575 1.56 -19.26 14.29
C LEU A 575 0.64 -20.16 15.14
N ASN A 576 0.12 -21.23 14.55
CA ASN A 576 -0.72 -22.21 15.25
C ASN A 576 0.07 -23.26 16.05
N ASN A 577 1.41 -23.26 16.02
CA ASN A 577 2.23 -24.26 16.69
C ASN A 577 2.58 -23.82 18.13
N PRO A 578 2.19 -24.57 19.17
CA PRO A 578 2.44 -24.20 20.57
C PRO A 578 3.91 -23.99 20.94
N LYS A 579 4.85 -24.70 20.27
CA LYS A 579 6.29 -24.51 20.49
C LYS A 579 6.78 -23.17 19.94
N TYR A 580 6.27 -22.75 18.79
CA TYR A 580 6.63 -21.45 18.22
C TYR A 580 5.96 -20.31 18.97
N GLN A 581 4.72 -20.48 19.44
CA GLN A 581 4.05 -19.52 20.33
C GLN A 581 4.85 -19.28 21.63
N GLN A 582 5.46 -20.34 22.18
CA GLN A 582 6.36 -20.24 23.33
C GLN A 582 7.62 -19.42 23.00
N ARG A 583 8.26 -19.70 21.87
CA ARG A 583 9.44 -18.96 21.42
C ARG A 583 9.14 -17.47 21.15
N TYR A 584 7.98 -17.15 20.58
CA TYR A 584 7.53 -15.77 20.42
C TYR A 584 7.41 -15.06 21.77
N ALA A 585 6.76 -15.71 22.74
CA ALA A 585 6.60 -15.17 24.09
C ALA A 585 7.96 -14.95 24.79
N GLU A 586 8.90 -15.87 24.64
CA GLU A 586 10.26 -15.76 25.19
C GLU A 586 11.04 -14.60 24.58
N ALA A 587 11.02 -14.46 23.26
CA ALA A 587 11.68 -13.35 22.56
C ALA A 587 11.08 -11.99 22.96
N ILE A 588 9.75 -11.89 23.04
CA ILE A 588 9.08 -10.66 23.48
C ILE A 588 9.44 -10.35 24.94
N ALA A 589 9.45 -11.36 25.82
CA ALA A 589 9.85 -11.17 27.21
C ALA A 589 11.29 -10.68 27.35
N LYS A 590 12.22 -11.20 26.53
CA LYS A 590 13.61 -10.72 26.48
C LYS A 590 13.67 -9.26 26.05
N GLY A 591 12.96 -8.87 24.99
CA GLY A 591 12.92 -7.48 24.54
C GLY A 591 12.32 -6.52 25.59
N ILE A 592 11.34 -6.97 26.36
CA ILE A 592 10.79 -6.20 27.49
C ILE A 592 11.85 -6.05 28.60
N LYS A 593 12.55 -7.12 28.98
CA LYS A 593 13.62 -7.10 29.99
C LYS A 593 14.77 -6.19 29.61
N ASP A 594 15.22 -6.25 28.36
CA ASP A 594 16.26 -5.36 27.82
C ASP A 594 15.83 -3.89 27.90
N THR A 595 14.55 -3.60 27.69
CA THR A 595 14.01 -2.24 27.76
C THR A 595 14.02 -1.67 29.18
N ILE A 596 13.78 -2.52 30.18
CA ILE A 596 13.76 -2.11 31.59
C ILE A 596 15.13 -2.28 32.28
N GLY A 597 16.16 -2.72 31.54
CA GLY A 597 17.53 -2.85 32.02
C GLY A 597 17.76 -4.06 32.94
N LYS A 598 17.25 -5.23 32.57
CA LYS A 598 17.41 -6.49 33.33
C LYS A 598 17.90 -7.65 32.50
#